data_AF-A0A0A9WFB7-F1
#
_entry.id   AF-A0A0A9WFB7-F1
#
_cell.length_a   1.000
_cell.length_b   1.000
_cell.length_c   1.000
_cell.angle_alpha   90.00
_cell.angle_beta   90.00
_cell.angle_gamma   90.00
#
_symmetry.space_group_name_H-M   'P 1'
#
loop_
_entity.id
_entity.type
_entity.pdbx_description
1 polymer ?
#
loop_
_entity_poly.entity_id
_entity_poly.type
_entity_poly.pdbx_seq_one_letter_code
_entity_poly.pdbx_strand_id
1 'polypeptide(L)'
;SNIKEELDEREGIQVKEMTPKKRKTLRRKIHCPFCKLDVTNFARHVLRNHKQEPEVAAFAWRAPNDQERKRQLEFLYKQGNFIKSAEGVTRPVRNPLLPKSKTFTTCTKCFGSFASSTFYKHAKTCHFRDGSNSGKKPRYYHQIAGQNLLVRHLQVDENLRTQVFPRMKPDNVSLVAKCDGLILRYGAKYFNSHDASHFVPVTSRKMRELAKVLIAVNGLAPEVTTFVDLLLPRHFNNIVAAIKQIAGFDETTHTYASPAFAMNISTSL
;
A
#
# COMPACT_ATOMS: atom_id res chain seq x y z
N SER A 1 -37.03 -20.37 -21.54
CA SER A 1 -36.72 -18.93 -21.61
C SER A 1 -36.10 -18.51 -20.30
N ASN A 2 -34.76 -18.50 -20.25
CA ASN A 2 -33.94 -17.31 -19.95
C ASN A 2 -34.00 -16.90 -18.46
N ILE A 3 -32.92 -16.72 -17.69
CA ILE A 3 -31.47 -16.50 -17.92
C ILE A 3 -30.92 -16.55 -16.46
N LYS A 4 -30.08 -17.53 -16.09
CA LYS A 4 -28.65 -17.33 -15.80
C LYS A 4 -28.27 -15.90 -15.43
N GLU A 5 -28.00 -15.59 -14.16
CA GLU A 5 -26.97 -14.64 -13.68
C GLU A 5 -27.26 -14.23 -12.23
N GLU A 6 -26.91 -15.10 -11.28
CA GLU A 6 -26.67 -14.70 -9.88
C GLU A 6 -25.34 -15.30 -9.45
N LEU A 7 -24.25 -14.74 -9.98
CA LEU A 7 -22.90 -14.85 -9.46
C LEU A 7 -22.26 -13.48 -9.67
N ASP A 8 -21.50 -13.05 -8.66
CA ASP A 8 -20.41 -12.05 -8.71
C ASP A 8 -20.65 -10.69 -8.01
N GLU A 9 -20.32 -10.64 -6.71
CA GLU A 9 -19.86 -9.41 -6.05
C GLU A 9 -18.66 -9.72 -5.13
N ARG A 10 -17.47 -9.92 -5.71
CA ARG A 10 -16.20 -9.56 -5.06
C ARG A 10 -15.22 -9.01 -6.10
N GLU A 11 -14.96 -7.71 -6.04
CA GLU A 11 -13.84 -7.13 -6.77
C GLU A 11 -13.08 -6.13 -5.90
N GLY A 12 -11.75 -6.33 -5.81
CA GLY A 12 -10.69 -5.33 -5.95
C GLY A 12 -10.75 -4.02 -5.15
N ILE A 13 -9.66 -3.26 -5.23
CA ILE A 13 -9.68 -1.83 -4.86
C ILE A 13 -10.53 -1.11 -5.93
N GLN A 14 -11.85 -1.14 -5.77
CA GLN A 14 -12.76 -0.46 -6.67
C GLN A 14 -12.67 1.05 -6.45
N VAL A 15 -11.99 1.74 -7.36
CA VAL A 15 -12.25 3.15 -7.59
C VAL A 15 -13.61 3.22 -8.27
N LYS A 16 -14.64 3.61 -7.52
CA LYS A 16 -16.01 3.75 -8.04
C LYS A 16 -16.01 4.71 -9.25
N GLU A 17 -16.15 4.17 -10.46
CA GLU A 17 -16.28 4.96 -11.68
C GLU A 17 -17.64 5.65 -11.68
N MET A 18 -17.64 6.99 -11.72
CA MET A 18 -18.87 7.78 -11.83
C MET A 18 -19.08 8.19 -13.28
N THR A 19 -20.25 7.84 -13.83
CA THR A 19 -20.70 8.32 -15.14
C THR A 19 -20.80 9.85 -15.15
N PRO A 20 -20.58 10.51 -16.31
CA PRO A 20 -20.45 11.96 -16.38
C PRO A 20 -21.84 12.62 -16.34
N LYS A 21 -22.46 12.66 -15.16
CA LYS A 21 -23.68 13.46 -14.93
C LYS A 21 -23.36 14.68 -14.05
N LYS A 22 -23.61 15.85 -14.64
CA LYS A 22 -23.65 17.22 -14.11
C LYS A 22 -22.89 17.48 -12.79
N ARG A 23 -21.84 18.30 -12.93
CA ARG A 23 -20.99 18.95 -11.90
C ARG A 23 -21.77 19.39 -10.65
N LYS A 24 -22.01 18.47 -9.71
CA LYS A 24 -22.07 18.80 -8.29
C LYS A 24 -20.68 18.49 -7.75
N THR A 25 -19.98 19.52 -7.27
CA THR A 25 -18.76 19.36 -6.48
C THR A 25 -19.10 18.51 -5.26
N LEU A 26 -18.99 17.18 -5.38
CA LEU A 26 -19.17 16.27 -4.26
C LEU A 26 -18.18 16.73 -3.18
N ARG A 27 -18.70 17.26 -2.08
CA ARG A 27 -17.86 17.79 -0.99
C ARG A 27 -17.01 16.64 -0.50
N ARG A 28 -15.70 16.72 -0.71
CA ARG A 28 -14.76 15.65 -0.35
C ARG A 28 -14.87 15.39 1.15
N LYS A 29 -15.12 14.13 1.50
CA LYS A 29 -15.05 13.68 2.89
C LYS A 29 -13.57 13.59 3.30
N ILE A 30 -13.26 14.14 4.45
CA ILE A 30 -11.96 14.07 5.11
C ILE A 30 -12.14 13.21 6.34
N HIS A 31 -11.24 12.25 6.54
CA HIS A 31 -11.24 11.45 7.75
C HIS A 31 -10.60 12.25 8.90
N CYS A 32 -11.26 12.32 10.04
CA CYS A 32 -10.72 13.00 11.21
C CYS A 32 -9.70 12.10 11.93
N PRO A 33 -8.46 12.55 12.17
CA PRO A 33 -7.46 11.73 12.85
C PRO A 33 -7.80 11.47 14.33
N PHE A 34 -8.66 12.27 14.95
CA PHE A 34 -9.02 12.18 16.37
C PHE A 34 -10.25 11.29 16.58
N CYS A 35 -11.43 11.73 16.14
CA CYS A 35 -12.69 10.98 16.33
C CYS A 35 -12.97 9.91 15.26
N LYS A 36 -12.09 9.75 14.26
CA LYS A 36 -12.22 8.76 13.17
C LYS A 36 -13.49 8.91 12.31
N LEU A 37 -14.20 10.03 12.40
CA LEU A 37 -15.38 10.32 11.59
C LEU A 37 -15.01 10.97 10.26
N ASP A 38 -15.77 10.65 9.22
CA ASP A 38 -15.67 11.29 7.91
C ASP A 38 -16.49 12.58 7.86
N VAL A 39 -15.83 13.71 7.65
CA VAL A 39 -16.43 15.05 7.72
C VAL A 39 -16.22 15.84 6.43
N THR A 40 -17.18 16.68 6.06
CA THR A 40 -17.12 17.52 4.85
C THR A 40 -16.57 18.93 5.12
N ASN A 41 -16.60 19.40 6.36
CA ASN A 41 -16.02 20.67 6.79
C ASN A 41 -15.02 20.44 7.92
N PHE A 42 -13.86 19.90 7.55
CA PHE A 42 -12.83 19.47 8.49
C PHE A 42 -12.34 20.60 9.41
N ALA A 43 -12.02 21.78 8.86
CA ALA A 43 -11.52 22.90 9.64
C ALA A 43 -12.50 23.33 10.75
N ARG A 44 -13.80 23.43 10.43
CA ARG A 44 -14.83 23.74 11.43
C ARG A 44 -14.99 22.60 12.44
N HIS A 45 -14.91 21.35 11.99
CA HIS A 45 -15.05 20.18 12.85
C HIS A 45 -13.96 20.12 13.92
N VAL A 46 -12.67 20.21 13.54
CA VAL A 46 -11.56 20.14 14.50
C VAL A 46 -11.57 21.29 15.49
N LEU A 47 -11.89 22.51 15.03
CA LEU A 47 -11.95 23.69 15.90
C LEU A 47 -13.14 23.70 16.87
N ARG A 48 -14.16 22.86 16.67
CA ARG A 48 -15.31 22.77 17.58
C ARG A 48 -15.17 21.60 18.54
N ASN A 49 -14.79 20.45 18.02
CA ASN A 49 -14.84 19.18 18.75
C ASN A 49 -13.48 18.75 19.31
N HIS A 50 -12.38 19.31 18.82
CA HIS A 50 -11.02 18.89 19.15
C HIS A 50 -10.14 20.07 19.62
N LYS A 51 -10.72 21.06 20.30
CA LYS A 51 -9.98 22.26 20.76
C LYS A 51 -8.87 21.95 21.76
N GLN A 52 -9.02 20.88 22.53
CA GLN A 52 -8.09 20.46 23.58
C GLN A 52 -6.90 19.68 23.02
N GLU A 53 -6.98 19.20 21.78
CA GLU A 53 -5.87 18.48 21.15
C GLU A 53 -4.71 19.45 20.90
N PRO A 54 -3.47 19.08 21.27
CA PRO A 54 -2.32 19.98 21.18
C PRO A 54 -2.05 20.42 19.74
N GLU A 55 -2.26 19.54 18.76
CA GLU A 55 -2.08 19.86 17.34
C GLU A 55 -3.11 20.88 16.83
N VAL A 56 -4.31 20.91 17.42
CA VAL A 56 -5.36 21.87 17.07
C VAL A 56 -5.14 23.19 17.80
N ALA A 57 -4.78 23.14 19.08
CA ALA A 57 -4.46 24.31 19.88
C ALA A 57 -3.31 25.13 19.26
N ALA A 58 -2.32 24.45 18.65
CA ALA A 58 -1.17 25.07 18.01
C ALA A 58 -1.50 26.11 16.90
N PHE A 59 -2.62 25.95 16.18
CA PHE A 59 -3.08 26.94 15.19
C PHE A 59 -4.42 27.60 15.50
N ALA A 60 -5.17 27.13 16.51
CA ALA A 60 -6.53 27.62 16.76
C ALA A 60 -6.59 29.14 16.97
N TRP A 61 -5.54 29.71 17.58
CA TRP A 61 -5.39 31.14 17.86
C TRP A 61 -5.02 31.98 16.61
N ARG A 62 -4.49 31.37 15.56
CA ARG A 62 -4.06 32.09 14.34
C ARG A 62 -5.26 32.55 13.51
N ALA A 63 -5.12 33.65 12.76
CA ALA A 63 -6.20 34.15 11.90
C ALA A 63 -6.55 33.15 10.76
N PRO A 64 -7.81 33.08 10.29
CA PRO A 64 -8.23 32.12 9.25
C PRO A 64 -7.43 32.17 7.94
N ASN A 65 -6.88 33.35 7.61
CA ASN A 65 -6.10 33.55 6.38
C ASN A 65 -4.60 33.30 6.53
N ASP A 66 -4.11 33.10 7.76
CA ASP A 66 -2.71 32.79 8.05
C ASP A 66 -2.27 31.52 7.28
N GLN A 67 -1.14 31.63 6.58
CA GLN A 67 -0.58 30.52 5.80
C GLN A 67 -0.20 29.33 6.69
N GLU A 68 0.30 29.58 7.90
CA GLU A 68 0.69 28.52 8.83
C GLU A 68 -0.54 27.78 9.35
N ARG A 69 -1.64 28.48 9.63
CA ARG A 69 -2.92 27.85 9.98
C ARG A 69 -3.41 26.93 8.87
N LYS A 70 -3.36 27.39 7.62
CA LYS A 70 -3.74 26.56 6.45
C LYS A 70 -2.85 25.34 6.32
N ARG A 71 -1.53 25.48 6.56
CA ARG A 71 -0.55 24.40 6.50
C ARG A 71 -0.80 23.34 7.58
N GLN A 72 -1.05 23.74 8.83
CA GLN A 72 -1.31 22.80 9.92
C GLN A 72 -2.64 22.07 9.72
N LEU A 73 -3.69 22.77 9.28
CA LEU A 73 -4.93 22.13 8.85
C LEU A 73 -4.72 21.15 7.70
N GLU A 74 -3.85 21.50 6.74
CA GLU A 74 -3.51 20.64 5.61
C GLU A 74 -2.82 19.36 6.06
N PHE A 75 -1.88 19.47 6.99
CA PHE A 75 -1.20 18.34 7.59
C PHE A 75 -2.18 17.40 8.30
N LEU A 76 -3.07 17.94 9.14
CA LEU A 76 -4.03 17.14 9.90
C LEU A 76 -5.01 16.36 9.00
N TYR A 77 -5.54 16.96 7.93
CA TYR A 77 -6.44 16.20 7.06
C TYR A 77 -5.69 15.13 6.27
N LYS A 78 -4.43 15.38 5.86
CA LYS A 78 -3.60 14.38 5.17
C LYS A 78 -3.30 13.20 6.09
N GLN A 79 -2.95 13.48 7.35
CA GLN A 79 -2.75 12.48 8.39
C GLN A 79 -4.02 11.64 8.61
N GLY A 80 -5.19 12.28 8.73
CA GLY A 80 -6.46 11.57 8.85
C GLY A 80 -6.76 10.69 7.63
N ASN A 81 -6.61 11.22 6.42
CA ASN A 81 -6.79 10.43 5.21
C ASN A 81 -5.76 9.31 5.05
N PHE A 82 -4.54 9.48 5.57
CA PHE A 82 -3.54 8.43 5.60
C PHE A 82 -3.96 7.28 6.53
N ILE A 83 -4.51 7.59 7.72
CA ILE A 83 -5.07 6.57 8.62
C ILE A 83 -6.16 5.78 7.89
N LYS A 84 -7.07 6.47 7.20
CA LYS A 84 -8.13 5.83 6.40
C LYS A 84 -7.58 4.99 5.24
N SER A 85 -6.40 5.35 4.71
CA SER A 85 -5.73 4.56 3.67
C SER A 85 -5.23 3.20 4.17
N ALA A 86 -5.00 3.04 5.47
CA ALA A 86 -4.67 1.73 6.04
C ALA A 86 -5.87 0.77 5.99
N GLU A 87 -7.10 1.29 5.96
CA GLU A 87 -8.34 0.52 5.75
C GLU A 87 -8.63 0.24 4.26
N GLY A 88 -7.64 0.42 3.38
CA GLY A 88 -7.77 0.19 1.94
C GLY A 88 -8.38 1.35 1.14
N VAL A 89 -8.85 2.42 1.80
CA VAL A 89 -9.48 3.57 1.12
C VAL A 89 -8.48 4.72 0.95
N THR A 90 -7.77 4.72 -0.19
CA THR A 90 -6.82 5.81 -0.50
C THR A 90 -7.53 7.07 -0.98
N ARG A 91 -7.32 8.20 -0.29
CA ARG A 91 -7.86 9.51 -0.69
C ARG A 91 -6.75 10.44 -1.19
N PRO A 92 -6.53 10.56 -2.50
CA PRO A 92 -5.46 11.38 -3.04
C PRO A 92 -5.69 12.88 -2.80
N VAL A 93 -4.60 13.62 -2.56
CA VAL A 93 -4.63 15.07 -2.27
C VAL A 93 -5.20 15.88 -3.45
N ARG A 94 -4.86 15.49 -4.68
CA ARG A 94 -5.41 16.07 -5.91
C ARG A 94 -6.41 15.11 -6.53
N ASN A 95 -7.56 15.62 -6.95
CA ASN A 95 -8.57 14.83 -7.65
C ASN A 95 -7.93 14.22 -8.90
N PRO A 96 -8.03 12.91 -9.10
CA PRO A 96 -8.08 12.38 -10.44
C PRO A 96 -9.49 12.71 -10.96
N LEU A 97 -9.68 13.91 -11.55
CA LEU A 97 -10.78 14.07 -12.51
C LEU A 97 -10.58 13.16 -13.73
N LEU A 98 -9.43 12.48 -13.81
CA LEU A 98 -9.17 11.30 -14.62
C LEU A 98 -8.23 10.37 -13.81
N PRO A 99 -8.59 9.13 -13.49
CA PRO A 99 -7.69 8.16 -12.87
C PRO A 99 -6.69 7.66 -13.93
N LYS A 100 -5.78 8.53 -14.40
CA LYS A 100 -4.67 8.08 -15.26
C LYS A 100 -3.65 7.24 -14.48
N SER A 101 -3.65 7.32 -13.15
CA SER A 101 -2.71 6.58 -12.29
C SER A 101 -3.42 5.47 -11.55
N LYS A 102 -3.09 4.22 -11.86
CA LYS A 102 -3.55 3.03 -11.10
C LYS A 102 -2.85 2.89 -9.74
N THR A 103 -1.73 3.59 -9.53
CA THR A 103 -0.90 3.46 -8.32
C THR A 103 -0.72 4.80 -7.59
N PHE A 104 -0.83 4.74 -6.27
CA PHE A 104 -0.64 5.86 -5.36
C PHE A 104 0.51 5.57 -4.39
N THR A 105 1.14 6.65 -3.93
CA THR A 105 2.23 6.61 -2.95
C THR A 105 2.00 7.71 -1.94
N THR A 106 2.24 7.38 -0.67
CA THR A 106 2.15 8.33 0.45
C THR A 106 3.48 9.02 0.69
N CYS A 107 3.45 10.33 0.92
CA CYS A 107 4.62 11.08 1.34
C CYS A 107 4.92 10.85 2.83
N THR A 108 6.14 10.45 3.17
CA THR A 108 6.58 10.22 4.56
C THR A 108 6.64 11.47 5.43
N LYS A 109 6.57 12.65 4.82
CA LYS A 109 6.70 13.94 5.51
C LYS A 109 5.37 14.62 5.75
N CYS A 110 4.51 14.67 4.74
CA CYS A 110 3.21 15.33 4.83
C CYS A 110 2.02 14.38 4.93
N PHE A 111 2.25 13.06 4.90
CA PHE A 111 1.22 12.00 4.89
C PHE A 111 0.21 12.06 3.74
N GLY A 112 0.40 12.96 2.77
CA GLY A 112 -0.46 13.04 1.59
C GLY A 112 -0.23 11.89 0.62
N SER A 113 -1.32 11.34 0.09
CA SER A 113 -1.28 10.36 -1.01
C SER A 113 -1.28 11.07 -2.38
N PHE A 114 -0.33 10.70 -3.23
CA PHE A 114 -0.13 11.26 -4.57
C PHE A 114 0.02 10.13 -5.60
N ALA A 115 -0.29 10.42 -6.86
CA ALA A 115 -0.03 9.48 -7.96
C ALA A 115 1.47 9.16 -8.07
N SER A 116 1.83 7.88 -8.14
CA SER A 116 3.23 7.44 -8.14
C SER A 116 4.04 8.02 -9.31
N SER A 117 3.40 8.29 -10.45
CA SER A 117 4.00 8.91 -11.64
C SER A 117 4.43 10.36 -11.43
N THR A 118 3.71 11.11 -10.58
CA THR A 118 3.95 12.55 -10.35
C THR A 118 4.55 12.85 -8.97
N PHE A 119 4.75 11.83 -8.15
CA PHE A 119 5.25 11.96 -6.78
C PHE A 119 6.59 12.71 -6.73
N TYR A 120 7.51 12.47 -7.67
CA TYR A 120 8.82 13.13 -7.70
C TYR A 120 8.72 14.66 -7.75
N LYS A 121 7.66 15.21 -8.37
CA LYS A 121 7.41 16.66 -8.40
C LYS A 121 7.04 17.15 -7.00
N HIS A 122 6.16 16.43 -6.31
CA HIS A 122 5.79 16.73 -4.92
C HIS A 122 7.00 16.60 -3.98
N ALA A 123 7.83 15.57 -4.10
CA ALA A 123 8.99 15.37 -3.24
C ALA A 123 9.94 16.59 -3.25
N LYS A 124 10.06 17.28 -4.39
CA LYS A 124 10.87 18.50 -4.54
C LYS A 124 10.22 19.75 -3.94
N THR A 125 8.89 19.82 -3.88
CA THR A 125 8.14 21.00 -3.43
C THR A 125 7.43 20.81 -2.09
N CYS A 126 7.61 19.66 -1.44
CA CYS A 126 6.96 19.38 -0.16
C CYS A 126 7.43 20.38 0.90
N HIS A 127 6.48 21.13 1.47
CA HIS A 127 6.75 22.09 2.55
C HIS A 127 7.29 21.45 3.84
N PHE A 128 7.08 20.15 4.01
CA PHE A 128 7.54 19.38 5.17
C PHE A 128 8.84 18.60 4.87
N ARG A 129 9.54 18.92 3.78
CA ARG A 129 10.80 18.24 3.42
C ARG A 129 11.92 18.66 4.39
N ASP A 130 12.71 17.70 4.85
CA ASP A 130 13.94 18.01 5.57
C ASP A 130 14.91 18.76 4.62
N GLY A 131 15.61 19.78 5.12
CA GLY A 131 16.55 20.60 4.35
C GLY A 131 17.79 19.85 3.83
N SER A 132 17.90 18.55 4.05
CA SER A 132 19.07 17.76 3.67
C SER A 132 19.09 17.45 2.18
N ASN A 133 20.08 17.99 1.48
CA ASN A 133 20.56 17.51 0.17
C ASN A 133 21.23 16.14 0.35
N SER A 134 20.44 15.13 0.71
CA SER A 134 20.87 13.73 0.68
C SER A 134 21.19 13.35 -0.77
N GLY A 135 22.36 12.76 -1.01
CA GLY A 135 22.96 12.48 -2.34
C GLY A 135 22.12 11.66 -3.33
N LYS A 136 22.78 10.97 -4.27
CA LYS A 136 22.08 10.22 -5.33
C LYS A 136 21.17 9.14 -4.73
N LYS A 137 19.86 9.41 -4.70
CA LYS A 137 18.83 8.45 -4.27
C LYS A 137 18.48 7.49 -5.41
N PRO A 138 18.14 6.22 -5.11
CA PRO A 138 17.67 5.29 -6.13
C PRO A 138 16.35 5.77 -6.74
N ARG A 139 16.09 5.37 -8.01
CA ARG A 139 14.95 5.78 -8.85
C ARG A 139 13.59 5.72 -8.14
N TYR A 140 13.45 4.78 -7.20
CA TYR A 140 12.19 4.47 -6.50
C TYR A 140 12.21 4.78 -5.00
N TYR A 141 13.23 5.49 -4.51
CA TYR A 141 13.43 5.74 -3.08
C TYR A 141 12.16 6.24 -2.38
N HIS A 142 11.49 7.22 -3.00
CA HIS A 142 10.32 7.83 -2.41
C HIS A 142 9.09 6.92 -2.38
N GLN A 143 8.88 6.12 -3.43
CA GLN A 143 7.79 5.14 -3.47
C GLN A 143 8.02 4.03 -2.44
N ILE A 144 9.26 3.58 -2.28
CA ILE A 144 9.64 2.58 -1.27
C ILE A 144 9.40 3.14 0.13
N ALA A 145 9.86 4.37 0.40
CA ALA A 145 9.65 5.02 1.69
C ALA A 145 8.16 5.19 2.00
N GLY A 146 7.35 5.58 1.01
CA GLY A 146 5.90 5.68 1.15
C GLY A 146 5.20 4.34 1.42
N GLN A 147 5.63 3.27 0.74
CA GLN A 147 5.11 1.93 1.00
C GLN A 147 5.52 1.43 2.40
N ASN A 148 6.76 1.66 2.81
CA ASN A 148 7.25 1.27 4.14
C ASN A 148 6.52 2.02 5.26
N LEU A 149 6.04 3.24 5.01
CA LEU A 149 5.23 3.98 5.95
C LEU A 149 3.89 3.28 6.23
N LEU A 150 3.26 2.66 5.22
CA LEU A 150 1.99 1.95 5.37
C LEU A 150 2.13 0.76 6.32
N VAL A 151 3.26 0.06 6.27
CA VAL A 151 3.55 -1.14 7.08
C VAL A 151 4.34 -0.83 8.36
N ARG A 152 4.48 0.45 8.73
CA ARG A 152 5.23 0.86 9.93
C ARG A 152 4.59 0.38 11.24
N HIS A 153 3.27 0.24 11.26
CA HIS A 153 2.52 -0.20 12.44
C HIS A 153 2.66 -1.71 12.72
N LEU A 154 3.11 -2.49 11.73
CA LEU A 154 3.31 -3.92 11.90
C LEU A 154 4.52 -4.21 12.79
N GLN A 155 4.40 -5.21 13.66
CA GLN A 155 5.49 -5.73 14.47
C GLN A 155 6.35 -6.62 13.58
N VAL A 156 7.54 -6.15 13.22
CA VAL A 156 8.46 -6.81 12.30
C VAL A 156 9.86 -6.75 12.89
N ASP A 157 10.66 -7.78 12.63
CA ASP A 157 12.09 -7.81 12.91
C ASP A 157 12.81 -6.55 12.35
N GLU A 158 13.63 -5.92 13.20
CA GLU A 158 14.29 -4.66 12.88
C GLU A 158 15.32 -4.81 11.75
N ASN A 159 16.02 -5.95 11.66
CA ASN A 159 16.97 -6.19 10.57
C ASN A 159 16.23 -6.27 9.23
N LEU A 160 15.10 -6.97 9.20
CA LEU A 160 14.26 -7.08 8.00
C LEU A 160 13.73 -5.70 7.58
N ARG A 161 13.26 -4.90 8.55
CA ARG A 161 12.72 -3.55 8.32
C ARG A 161 13.77 -2.56 7.82
N THR A 162 14.99 -2.61 8.37
CA THR A 162 16.05 -1.65 8.05
C THR A 162 16.85 -2.03 6.81
N GLN A 163 17.09 -3.33 6.57
CA GLN A 163 17.97 -3.80 5.49
C GLN A 163 17.19 -4.26 4.25
N VAL A 164 16.10 -5.01 4.43
CA VAL A 164 15.39 -5.65 3.32
C VAL A 164 14.32 -4.74 2.72
N PHE A 165 13.44 -4.16 3.54
CA PHE A 165 12.32 -3.36 3.03
C PHE A 165 12.73 -2.16 2.15
N PRO A 166 13.83 -1.43 2.42
CA PRO A 166 14.29 -0.33 1.57
C PRO A 166 14.81 -0.77 0.20
N ARG A 167 15.10 -2.05 -0.01
CA ARG A 167 15.56 -2.60 -1.29
C ARG A 167 14.48 -3.31 -2.10
N MET A 168 13.28 -3.51 -1.52
CA MET A 168 12.16 -4.10 -2.24
C MET A 168 11.58 -3.13 -3.27
N LYS A 169 11.11 -3.67 -4.40
CA LYS A 169 10.44 -2.87 -5.44
C LYS A 169 9.12 -2.32 -4.89
N PRO A 170 8.72 -1.07 -5.18
CA PRO A 170 7.46 -0.51 -4.68
C PRO A 170 6.27 -0.97 -5.54
N ASP A 171 5.99 -2.27 -5.55
CA ASP A 171 4.86 -2.89 -6.25
C ASP A 171 3.89 -3.56 -5.28
N ASN A 172 2.72 -3.99 -5.79
CA ASN A 172 1.71 -4.67 -4.98
C ASN A 172 2.26 -5.97 -4.35
N VAL A 173 3.08 -6.71 -5.09
CA VAL A 173 3.74 -7.94 -4.60
C VAL A 173 4.54 -7.65 -3.32
N SER A 174 5.33 -6.59 -3.32
CA SER A 174 6.13 -6.23 -2.14
C SER A 174 5.28 -5.65 -1.01
N LEU A 175 4.11 -5.08 -1.29
CA LEU A 175 3.16 -4.68 -0.26
C LEU A 175 2.57 -5.91 0.43
N VAL A 176 2.06 -6.88 -0.34
CA VAL A 176 1.51 -8.14 0.18
C VAL A 176 2.58 -8.89 1.01
N ALA A 177 3.81 -8.97 0.49
CA ALA A 177 4.92 -9.59 1.21
C ALA A 177 5.25 -8.92 2.57
N LYS A 178 5.02 -7.60 2.67
CA LYS A 178 5.27 -6.82 3.90
C LYS A 178 4.08 -6.82 4.87
N CYS A 179 2.90 -7.25 4.41
CA CYS A 179 1.68 -7.27 5.22
C CYS A 179 1.37 -8.65 5.78
N ASP A 180 1.73 -9.73 5.06
CA ASP A 180 1.42 -11.09 5.49
C ASP A 180 2.34 -11.55 6.65
N GLY A 181 1.72 -11.97 7.75
CA GLY A 181 2.43 -12.33 8.98
C GLY A 181 3.35 -13.54 8.84
N LEU A 182 3.00 -14.53 8.01
CA LEU A 182 3.80 -15.73 7.84
C LEU A 182 4.97 -15.49 6.88
N ILE A 183 4.75 -14.74 5.79
CA ILE A 183 5.83 -14.31 4.89
C ILE A 183 6.86 -13.45 5.64
N LEU A 184 6.41 -12.57 6.53
CA LEU A 184 7.30 -11.77 7.38
C LEU A 184 8.17 -12.65 8.30
N ARG A 185 7.56 -13.62 8.98
CA ARG A 185 8.28 -14.57 9.85
C ARG A 185 9.28 -15.41 9.07
N TYR A 186 8.90 -15.89 7.89
CA TYR A 186 9.79 -16.60 6.98
C TYR A 186 10.99 -15.73 6.60
N GLY A 187 10.74 -14.49 6.17
CA GLY A 187 11.79 -13.55 5.78
C GLY A 187 12.75 -13.22 6.93
N ALA A 188 12.23 -12.97 8.13
CA ALA A 188 13.04 -12.70 9.32
C ALA A 188 13.91 -13.90 9.68
N LYS A 189 13.33 -15.12 9.73
CA LYS A 189 14.07 -16.35 9.99
C LYS A 189 15.16 -16.56 8.94
N TYR A 190 14.82 -16.44 7.65
CA TYR A 190 15.76 -16.66 6.56
C TYR A 190 16.93 -15.66 6.60
N PHE A 191 16.64 -14.39 6.84
CA PHE A 191 17.66 -13.34 6.92
C PHE A 191 18.56 -13.52 8.15
N ASN A 192 17.98 -13.74 9.33
CA ASN A 192 18.75 -13.89 10.56
C ASN A 192 19.55 -15.20 10.63
N SER A 193 19.17 -16.23 9.85
CA SER A 193 19.99 -17.44 9.71
C SER A 193 21.19 -17.26 8.77
N HIS A 194 21.23 -16.19 7.97
CA HIS A 194 22.30 -15.93 7.01
C HIS A 194 22.83 -14.51 7.24
N ASP A 195 23.80 -14.38 8.14
CA ASP A 195 24.25 -13.11 8.75
C ASP A 195 25.02 -12.16 7.80
N ALA A 196 24.87 -12.32 6.48
CA ALA A 196 25.57 -11.54 5.46
C ALA A 196 24.63 -10.59 4.71
N SER A 197 25.07 -9.34 4.56
CA SER A 197 24.40 -8.28 3.79
C SER A 197 24.05 -8.70 2.34
N HIS A 198 24.78 -9.67 1.78
CA HIS A 198 24.52 -10.24 0.45
C HIS A 198 23.22 -11.06 0.36
N PHE A 199 22.60 -11.46 1.48
CA PHE A 199 21.31 -12.17 1.49
C PHE A 199 20.10 -11.24 1.41
N VAL A 200 20.28 -9.91 1.49
CA VAL A 200 19.18 -8.95 1.34
C VAL A 200 18.39 -9.14 0.03
N PRO A 201 19.04 -9.24 -1.16
CA PRO A 201 18.33 -9.46 -2.42
C PRO A 201 17.65 -10.84 -2.48
N VAL A 202 18.27 -11.87 -1.88
CA VAL A 202 17.75 -13.24 -1.86
C VAL A 202 16.49 -13.33 -1.00
N THR A 203 16.53 -12.74 0.20
CA THR A 203 15.40 -12.66 1.12
C THR A 203 14.25 -11.89 0.47
N SER A 204 14.53 -10.73 -0.12
CA SER A 204 13.55 -9.94 -0.88
C SER A 204 12.91 -10.74 -2.01
N ARG A 205 13.72 -11.51 -2.76
CA ARG A 205 13.22 -12.39 -3.83
C ARG A 205 12.27 -13.45 -3.27
N LYS A 206 12.68 -14.22 -2.27
CA LYS A 206 11.87 -15.30 -1.68
C LYS A 206 10.56 -14.79 -1.09
N MET A 207 10.59 -13.71 -0.31
CA MET A 207 9.37 -13.09 0.22
C MET A 207 8.40 -12.66 -0.89
N ARG A 208 8.93 -12.09 -1.99
CA ARG A 208 8.11 -11.69 -3.14
C ARG A 208 7.61 -12.88 -3.94
N GLU A 209 8.34 -13.98 -4.00
CA GLU A 209 7.89 -15.23 -4.65
C GLU A 209 6.69 -15.81 -3.90
N LEU A 210 6.74 -15.89 -2.56
CA LEU A 210 5.60 -16.31 -1.73
C LEU A 210 4.39 -15.37 -1.91
N ALA A 211 4.61 -14.06 -1.91
CA ALA A 211 3.53 -13.09 -2.11
C ALA A 211 2.88 -13.18 -3.50
N LYS A 212 3.64 -13.54 -4.55
CA LYS A 212 3.06 -13.78 -5.88
C LYS A 212 2.11 -14.97 -5.86
N VAL A 213 2.49 -16.06 -5.18
CA VAL A 213 1.62 -17.24 -5.04
C VAL A 213 0.34 -16.86 -4.31
N LEU A 214 0.44 -16.11 -3.20
CA LEU A 214 -0.74 -15.65 -2.47
C LEU A 214 -1.67 -14.80 -3.35
N ILE A 215 -1.13 -13.87 -4.13
CA ILE A 215 -1.92 -13.04 -5.05
C ILE A 215 -2.59 -13.89 -6.13
N ALA A 216 -1.88 -14.87 -6.72
CA ALA A 216 -2.44 -15.73 -7.76
C ALA A 216 -3.52 -16.66 -7.21
N VAL A 217 -3.31 -17.27 -6.04
CA VAL A 217 -4.32 -18.11 -5.38
C VAL A 217 -5.53 -17.28 -4.98
N ASN A 218 -5.34 -16.06 -4.46
CA ASN A 218 -6.45 -15.16 -4.13
C ASN A 218 -7.32 -14.82 -5.36
N GLY A 219 -6.73 -14.77 -6.56
CA GLY A 219 -7.47 -14.60 -7.81
C GLY A 219 -8.30 -15.82 -8.24
N LEU A 220 -7.94 -17.02 -7.79
CA LEU A 220 -8.68 -18.27 -8.03
C LEU A 220 -9.69 -18.56 -6.92
N ALA A 221 -9.34 -18.19 -5.69
CA ALA A 221 -10.04 -18.50 -4.45
C ALA A 221 -10.04 -17.24 -3.55
N PRO A 222 -11.05 -16.36 -3.70
CA PRO A 222 -11.13 -15.09 -2.97
C PRO A 222 -11.27 -15.23 -1.44
N GLU A 223 -11.55 -16.44 -0.94
CA GLU A 223 -11.56 -16.77 0.48
C GLU A 223 -10.16 -16.82 1.10
N VAL A 224 -9.11 -17.04 0.29
CA VAL A 224 -7.73 -17.14 0.75
C VAL A 224 -7.14 -15.73 0.83
N THR A 225 -6.98 -15.20 2.04
CA THR A 225 -6.47 -13.84 2.26
C THR A 225 -5.09 -13.80 2.88
N THR A 226 -4.73 -14.83 3.66
CA THR A 226 -3.42 -14.96 4.29
C THR A 226 -2.67 -16.18 3.78
N PHE A 227 -1.35 -16.15 3.92
CA PHE A 227 -0.52 -17.30 3.57
C PHE A 227 -0.79 -18.52 4.49
N VAL A 228 -1.30 -18.29 5.71
CA VAL A 228 -1.71 -19.38 6.61
C VAL A 228 -2.93 -20.11 6.04
N ASP A 229 -3.93 -19.37 5.55
CA ASP A 229 -5.12 -19.96 4.91
C ASP A 229 -4.74 -20.77 3.68
N LEU A 230 -3.77 -20.27 2.92
CA LEU A 230 -3.25 -20.92 1.71
C LEU A 230 -2.67 -22.31 2.00
N LEU A 231 -2.10 -22.54 3.18
CA LEU A 231 -1.50 -23.84 3.56
C LEU A 231 -2.52 -24.92 3.92
N LEU A 232 -3.82 -24.62 3.89
CA LEU A 232 -4.85 -25.64 4.13
C LEU A 232 -4.91 -26.64 2.96
N PRO A 233 -4.97 -27.97 3.22
CA PRO A 233 -4.94 -28.99 2.16
C PRO A 233 -5.99 -28.81 1.06
N ARG A 234 -7.16 -28.24 1.40
CA ARG A 234 -8.24 -27.95 0.46
C ARG A 234 -7.84 -27.01 -0.70
N HIS A 235 -6.82 -26.17 -0.49
CA HIS A 235 -6.35 -25.21 -1.49
C HIS A 235 -5.14 -25.72 -2.28
N PHE A 236 -4.66 -26.94 -2.03
CA PHE A 236 -3.47 -27.49 -2.70
C PHE A 236 -3.57 -27.43 -4.23
N ASN A 237 -4.71 -27.83 -4.80
CA ASN A 237 -4.93 -27.76 -6.25
C ASN A 237 -4.87 -26.32 -6.77
N ASN A 238 -5.39 -25.35 -6.01
CA ASN A 238 -5.33 -23.93 -6.36
C ASN A 238 -3.89 -23.41 -6.30
N ILE A 239 -3.08 -23.86 -5.35
CA ILE A 239 -1.64 -23.53 -5.26
C ILE A 239 -0.91 -24.05 -6.50
N VAL A 240 -1.12 -25.32 -6.88
CA VAL A 240 -0.48 -25.91 -8.06
C VAL A 240 -0.88 -25.17 -9.33
N ALA A 241 -2.17 -24.86 -9.49
CA ALA A 241 -2.68 -24.08 -10.61
C ALA A 241 -2.05 -22.67 -10.66
N ALA A 242 -1.98 -21.98 -9.52
CA ALA A 242 -1.36 -20.67 -9.40
C ALA A 242 0.15 -20.71 -9.74
N ILE A 243 0.89 -21.72 -9.28
CA ILE A 243 2.32 -21.87 -9.60
C ILE A 243 2.51 -22.08 -11.10
N LYS A 244 1.71 -22.95 -11.73
CA LYS A 244 1.74 -23.17 -13.18
C LYS A 244 1.47 -21.89 -13.95
N GLN A 245 0.47 -21.12 -13.54
CA GLN A 245 0.15 -19.82 -14.13
C GLN A 245 1.32 -18.83 -14.01
N ILE A 246 1.93 -18.70 -12.83
CA ILE A 246 3.05 -17.75 -12.61
C ILE A 246 4.31 -18.20 -13.37
N ALA A 247 4.57 -19.50 -13.43
CA ALA A 247 5.72 -20.06 -14.13
C ALA A 247 5.57 -20.06 -15.66
N GLY A 248 4.38 -19.70 -16.17
CA GLY A 248 4.06 -19.71 -17.60
C GLY A 248 4.12 -21.12 -18.17
N PHE A 249 3.46 -22.07 -17.51
CA PHE A 249 3.33 -23.44 -17.99
C PHE A 249 2.48 -23.48 -19.26
N ASP A 250 3.02 -24.09 -20.30
CA ASP A 250 2.29 -24.36 -21.54
C ASP A 250 1.83 -25.83 -21.53
N GLU A 251 0.51 -26.03 -21.58
CA GLU A 251 -0.10 -27.36 -21.58
C GLU A 251 0.20 -28.16 -22.84
N THR A 252 0.51 -27.49 -23.96
CA THR A 252 0.77 -28.15 -25.25
C THR A 252 2.20 -28.68 -25.36
N THR A 253 3.17 -27.92 -24.87
CA THR A 253 4.60 -28.29 -24.92
C THR A 253 5.10 -28.88 -23.61
N HIS A 254 4.30 -28.88 -22.54
CA HIS A 254 4.69 -29.24 -21.18
C HIS A 254 5.94 -28.50 -20.67
N THR A 255 6.19 -27.28 -21.18
CA THR A 255 7.34 -26.47 -20.80
C THR A 255 6.95 -25.31 -19.88
N TYR A 256 7.91 -24.83 -19.08
CA TYR A 256 7.75 -23.65 -18.24
C TYR A 256 8.55 -22.49 -18.81
N ALA A 257 7.93 -21.32 -18.96
CA ALA A 257 8.64 -20.09 -19.33
C ALA A 257 9.65 -19.65 -18.24
N SER A 258 9.38 -19.97 -16.96
CA SER A 258 10.30 -19.72 -15.85
C SER A 258 10.48 -20.94 -14.95
N PRO A 259 11.29 -21.94 -15.37
CA PRO A 259 11.51 -23.16 -14.60
C PRO A 259 12.15 -22.91 -13.23
N ALA A 260 13.05 -21.92 -13.17
CA ALA A 260 13.72 -21.53 -11.92
C ALA A 260 12.72 -21.02 -10.86
N PHE A 261 11.63 -20.37 -11.26
CA PHE A 261 10.59 -19.96 -10.31
C PHE A 261 9.87 -21.18 -9.73
N ALA A 262 9.47 -22.13 -10.58
CA ALA A 262 8.78 -23.36 -10.15
C ALA A 262 9.64 -24.20 -9.19
N MET A 263 10.94 -24.32 -9.44
CA MET A 263 11.87 -25.03 -8.54
C MET A 263 12.12 -24.29 -7.21
N ASN A 264 12.23 -22.96 -7.24
CA ASN A 264 12.49 -22.20 -6.03
C ASN A 264 11.28 -22.11 -5.11
N ILE A 265 10.07 -22.08 -5.68
CA ILE A 265 8.85 -21.98 -4.89
C ILE A 265 8.50 -23.32 -4.25
N SER A 266 8.72 -24.44 -4.96
CA SER A 266 8.48 -25.78 -4.40
C SER A 266 9.38 -26.11 -3.21
N THR A 267 10.58 -25.51 -3.13
CA THR A 267 11.47 -25.63 -1.96
C THR A 267 11.15 -24.66 -0.84
N SER A 268 10.31 -23.65 -1.10
CA SER A 268 9.97 -22.61 -0.13
C SER A 268 8.57 -22.79 0.49
N LEU A 269 7.70 -23.56 -0.17
CA LEU A 269 6.39 -24.04 0.32
C LEU A 269 6.58 -25.33 1.13
#